data_AF-A0A821F3Z3-F1
#
_entry.id   AF-A0A821F3Z3-F1
#
_cell.length_a   1.000
_cell.length_b   1.000
_cell.length_c   1.000
_cell.angle_alpha   90.00
_cell.angle_beta   90.00
_cell.angle_gamma   90.00
#
_symmetry.space_group_name_H-M   'P 1'
#
loop_
_entity.id
_entity.type
_entity.pdbx_description
1 polymer ?
#
loop_
_entity_poly.entity_id
_entity_poly.type
_entity_poly.pdbx_seq_one_letter_code
_entity_poly.pdbx_strand_id
1 'polypeptide(L)'
;LIGQNVRLTPPMRFAYEVVKGMRACGLDKMNYEDFLIDYQLRHGNPNCPNPAEYGYPTIDRLFNAIRIVVLTRGHRQTKTISLTDEFRMHIRPSYSLHFNNNNS
;
A
#
# COMPACT_ATOMS: atom_id res chain seq x y z
N LEU A 1 -3.03 -23.32 23.84
CA LEU A 1 -3.30 -21.87 23.96
C LEU A 1 -4.07 -21.46 22.71
N ILE A 2 -5.35 -21.16 22.90
CA ILE A 2 -6.37 -21.08 21.86
C ILE A 2 -6.12 -19.82 21.00
N GLY A 3 -6.18 -19.98 19.67
CA GLY A 3 -5.91 -18.93 18.70
C GLY A 3 -6.79 -17.71 18.91
N GLN A 4 -6.17 -16.59 19.32
CA GLN A 4 -6.83 -15.30 19.31
C GLN A 4 -7.05 -14.91 17.85
N ASN A 5 -8.31 -14.80 17.43
CA ASN A 5 -8.67 -14.09 16.21
C ASN A 5 -8.20 -12.64 16.36
N VAL A 6 -6.99 -12.34 15.90
CA VAL A 6 -6.46 -10.98 15.87
C VAL A 6 -7.33 -10.18 14.90
N ARG A 7 -8.33 -9.48 15.44
CA ARG A 7 -9.09 -8.50 14.66
C ARG A 7 -8.19 -7.30 14.44
N LEU A 8 -7.74 -7.11 13.21
CA LEU A 8 -7.03 -5.90 12.82
C LEU A 8 -7.92 -4.69 13.11
N THR A 9 -7.33 -3.65 13.71
CA THR A 9 -8.01 -2.36 13.79
C THR A 9 -8.29 -1.85 12.37
N PRO A 10 -9.30 -1.00 12.15
CA PRO A 10 -9.59 -0.51 10.81
C PRO A 10 -8.36 0.12 10.09
N PRO A 11 -7.53 0.97 10.71
CA PRO A 11 -6.29 1.44 10.10
C PRO A 11 -5.33 0.31 9.70
N MET A 12 -5.19 -0.71 10.55
CA MET A 12 -4.31 -1.85 10.25
C MET A 12 -4.80 -2.65 9.05
N ARG A 13 -6.12 -2.83 8.91
CA ARG A 13 -6.72 -3.47 7.72
C ARG A 13 -6.40 -2.66 6.46
N PHE A 14 -6.59 -1.34 6.49
CA PHE A 14 -6.25 -0.48 5.36
C PHE A 14 -4.76 -0.53 5.03
N ALA A 15 -3.89 -0.45 6.03
CA ALA A 15 -2.44 -0.55 5.85
C ALA A 15 -2.03 -1.89 5.21
N TYR A 16 -2.64 -3.00 5.65
CA TYR A 16 -2.41 -4.32 5.09
C TYR A 16 -2.78 -4.38 3.60
N GLU A 17 -3.93 -3.83 3.22
CA GLU A 17 -4.37 -3.80 1.83
C GLU A 17 -3.48 -2.92 0.95
N VAL A 18 -3.03 -1.77 1.46
CA VAL A 18 -2.08 -0.89 0.76
C VAL A 18 -0.78 -1.64 0.50
N VAL A 19 -0.19 -2.27 1.52
CA VAL A 19 1.07 -3.02 1.37
C VAL A 19 0.90 -4.21 0.42
N LYS A 20 -0.18 -4.98 0.57
CA LYS A 20 -0.50 -6.11 -0.32
C LYS A 20 -0.60 -5.63 -1.76
N GLY A 21 -1.24 -4.49 -1.98
CA GLY A 21 -1.42 -3.90 -3.29
C GLY A 21 -0.12 -3.45 -3.93
N MET A 22 0.65 -2.64 -3.22
CA MET A 22 1.96 -2.16 -3.65
C MET A 22 2.90 -3.32 -4.00
N ARG A 23 2.90 -4.38 -3.18
CA ARG A 23 3.67 -5.63 -3.45
C ARG A 23 3.20 -6.37 -4.69
N ALA A 24 1.90 -6.47 -4.93
CA ALA A 24 1.37 -7.14 -6.11
C ALA A 24 1.80 -6.44 -7.42
N CYS A 25 1.98 -5.12 -7.37
CA CYS A 25 2.53 -4.34 -8.48
C CYS A 25 4.07 -4.35 -8.54
N GLY A 26 4.77 -4.90 -7.54
CA GLY A 26 6.23 -4.80 -7.43
C GLY A 26 6.71 -3.37 -7.19
N LEU A 27 5.84 -2.48 -6.70
CA LEU A 27 6.13 -1.07 -6.49
C LEU A 27 6.27 -0.77 -5.01
N ASP A 28 7.22 0.07 -4.66
CA ASP A 28 7.37 0.66 -3.33
C ASP A 28 6.94 2.13 -3.28
N LYS A 29 6.70 2.72 -4.45
CA LYS A 29 6.23 4.09 -4.65
C LYS A 29 5.34 4.16 -5.88
N MET A 30 4.27 4.95 -5.81
CA MET A 30 3.42 5.27 -6.95
C MET A 30 2.77 6.64 -6.83
N ASN A 31 2.17 7.13 -7.92
CA ASN A 31 1.32 8.32 -7.89
C ASN A 31 0.08 8.05 -7.02
N TYR A 32 -0.37 9.07 -6.31
CA TYR A 32 -1.51 8.97 -5.42
C TYR A 32 -2.82 8.64 -6.14
N GLU A 33 -3.07 9.24 -7.29
CA GLU A 33 -4.28 8.99 -8.08
C GLU A 33 -4.24 7.60 -8.71
N ASP A 34 -3.09 7.19 -9.26
CA ASP A 34 -2.90 5.85 -9.82
C ASP A 34 -3.17 4.76 -8.77
N PHE A 35 -2.77 4.97 -7.52
CA PHE A 35 -3.06 4.04 -6.44
C PHE A 35 -4.55 3.91 -6.16
N LEU A 36 -5.28 5.03 -6.14
CA LEU A 36 -6.72 4.99 -5.87
C LEU A 36 -7.44 4.24 -6.98
N ILE A 37 -7.05 4.48 -8.24
CA ILE A 37 -7.57 3.75 -9.40
C ILE A 37 -7.27 2.25 -9.28
N ASP A 38 -6.01 1.87 -9.02
CA ASP A 38 -5.60 0.47 -8.82
C ASP A 38 -6.35 -0.19 -7.65
N TYR A 39 -6.53 0.51 -6.54
CA TYR A 39 -7.27 0.02 -5.39
C TYR A 39 -8.75 -0.24 -5.74
N GLN A 40 -9.40 0.67 -6.47
CA GLN A 40 -10.78 0.46 -6.95
C GLN A 40 -10.91 -0.76 -7.85
N LEU A 41 -9.97 -0.91 -8.79
CA LEU A 41 -9.94 -2.05 -9.71
C LEU A 41 -9.78 -3.38 -8.97
N ARG A 42 -8.85 -3.47 -8.00
CA ARG A 42 -8.66 -4.69 -7.20
C ARG A 42 -9.87 -5.06 -6.34
N HIS A 43 -10.62 -4.06 -5.88
CA HIS A 43 -11.79 -4.27 -5.03
C HIS A 43 -13.09 -4.38 -5.82
N GLY A 44 -13.06 -4.16 -7.15
CA GLY A 44 -14.24 -4.17 -8.01
C GLY A 44 -15.29 -3.11 -7.63
N ASN A 45 -14.88 -2.06 -6.92
CA ASN A 45 -15.78 -1.03 -6.41
C ASN A 45 -15.19 0.37 -6.65
N PRO A 46 -15.83 1.22 -7.49
CA PRO A 46 -15.34 2.57 -7.79
C PRO A 46 -15.40 3.53 -6.60
N ASN A 47 -16.16 3.19 -5.54
CA ASN A 47 -16.27 4.02 -4.34
C ASN A 47 -15.21 3.67 -3.27
N CYS A 48 -14.32 2.72 -3.56
CA CYS A 48 -13.24 2.32 -2.67
C CYS A 48 -11.95 3.14 -2.93
N PRO A 49 -11.04 3.28 -1.96
CA PRO A 49 -11.28 3.07 -0.52
C PRO A 49 -12.26 4.11 0.04
N ASN A 50 -13.28 3.64 0.78
CA ASN A 50 -14.21 4.51 1.50
C ASN A 50 -13.69 4.81 2.93
N PRO A 51 -13.25 6.03 3.24
CA PRO A 51 -12.66 6.35 4.54
C PRO A 51 -13.57 6.06 5.74
N ALA A 52 -14.89 6.20 5.56
CA ALA A 52 -15.87 6.00 6.62
C ALA A 52 -15.91 4.54 7.13
N GLU A 53 -15.66 3.57 6.25
CA GLU A 53 -15.55 2.14 6.62
C GLU A 53 -14.36 1.84 7.51
N TYR A 54 -13.41 2.78 7.58
CA TYR A 54 -12.24 2.74 8.45
C TYR A 54 -12.33 3.68 9.65
N GLY A 55 -13.44 4.42 9.80
CA GLY A 55 -13.63 5.40 10.88
C GLY A 55 -12.93 6.73 10.64
N TYR A 56 -12.64 7.09 9.39
CA TYR A 56 -11.99 8.36 9.04
C TYR A 56 -12.89 9.24 8.16
N PRO A 57 -12.82 10.58 8.34
CA PRO A 57 -13.69 11.49 7.60
C PRO A 57 -13.20 11.73 6.16
N THR A 58 -11.91 11.53 5.87
CA THR A 58 -11.32 11.74 4.55
C THR A 58 -10.23 10.71 4.28
N ILE A 59 -9.92 10.50 3.00
CA ILE A 59 -8.87 9.58 2.58
C ILE A 59 -7.49 10.02 3.08
N ASP A 60 -7.25 11.34 3.12
CA ASP A 60 -6.01 11.91 3.67
C ASP A 60 -5.83 11.60 5.15
N ARG A 61 -6.90 11.69 5.94
CA ARG A 61 -6.87 11.35 7.38
C ARG A 61 -6.63 9.85 7.58
N LEU A 62 -7.20 9.01 6.72
CA LEU A 62 -6.96 7.57 6.73
C LEU A 62 -5.49 7.23 6.40
N PHE A 63 -4.91 7.83 5.36
CA PHE A 63 -3.48 7.67 5.07
C PHE A 63 -2.59 8.18 6.20
N ASN A 64 -2.92 9.32 6.80
CA ASN A 64 -2.16 9.86 7.93
C ASN A 64 -2.20 8.94 9.16
N ALA A 65 -3.29 8.20 9.36
CA ALA A 65 -3.38 7.21 10.44
C ALA A 65 -2.44 6.01 10.27
N ILE A 66 -2.04 5.71 9.03
CA ILE A 66 -1.12 4.63 8.69
C ILE A 66 0.26 5.13 8.30
N ARG A 67 0.65 6.33 8.75
CA ARG A 67 1.93 6.98 8.41
C ARG A 67 3.19 6.18 8.74
N ILE A 68 3.08 5.21 9.64
CA ILE A 68 4.16 4.26 9.98
C ILE A 68 4.42 3.26 8.84
N VAL A 69 3.41 3.00 8.00
CA VAL A 69 3.49 2.07 6.86
C VAL A 69 3.68 2.83 5.56
N VAL A 70 3.04 4.00 5.42
CA VAL A 70 2.94 4.72 4.16
C VAL A 70 3.23 6.21 4.35
N LEU A 71 4.12 6.75 3.54
CA LEU A 71 4.38 8.18 3.44
C LEU A 71 3.62 8.76 2.26
N THR A 72 2.91 9.86 2.50
CA THR A 72 2.36 10.71 1.42
C THR A 72 3.24 11.94 1.28
N ARG A 73 3.66 12.27 0.05
CA ARG A 73 4.48 13.45 -0.24
C ARG A 73 3.97 14.17 -1.48
N GLY A 74 4.17 15.49 -1.54
CA GLY A 74 3.72 16.33 -2.65
C GLY A 74 2.30 16.86 -2.43
N HIS A 75 1.73 17.47 -3.48
CA HIS A 75 0.43 18.13 -3.40
C HIS A 75 -0.31 18.00 -4.74
N ARG A 76 -1.64 17.82 -4.69
CA ARG A 76 -2.49 17.62 -5.88
C ARG A 76 -1.91 16.53 -6.81
N GLN A 77 -1.64 16.87 -8.06
CA GLN A 77 -1.22 15.94 -9.12
C GLN A 77 0.20 15.38 -8.93
N THR A 78 1.04 16.02 -8.11
CA THR A 78 2.40 15.52 -7.82
C THR A 78 2.43 14.68 -6.54
N LYS A 79 1.26 14.42 -5.94
CA LYS A 79 1.18 13.64 -4.71
C LYS A 79 1.54 12.19 -5.01
N THR A 80 2.42 11.64 -4.19
CA THR A 80 2.88 10.26 -4.27
C THR A 80 2.65 9.56 -2.95
N ILE A 81 2.53 8.24 -3.05
CA ILE A 81 2.47 7.33 -1.91
C ILE A 81 3.67 6.41 -1.98
N SER A 82 4.34 6.21 -0.86
CA SER A 82 5.53 5.36 -0.75
C SER A 82 5.45 4.54 0.51
N LEU A 83 5.89 3.29 0.48
CA LEU A 83 6.07 2.53 1.71
C LEU A 83 7.22 3.12 2.52
N THR A 84 7.14 3.04 3.84
CA THR A 84 8.27 3.32 4.74
C THR A 84 9.34 2.24 4.61
N ASP A 85 10.58 2.56 4.99
CA ASP A 85 11.73 1.66 4.78
C ASP A 85 11.53 0.27 5.41
N GLU A 86 10.90 0.19 6.57
CA GLU A 86 10.53 -1.06 7.25
C GLU A 86 9.67 -1.98 6.36
N PHE A 87 8.74 -1.39 5.60
CA PHE A 87 7.83 -2.13 4.73
C PHE A 87 8.37 -2.30 3.31
N ARG A 88 9.35 -1.50 2.88
CA ARG A 88 10.08 -1.64 1.60
C ARG A 88 11.01 -2.84 1.56
N MET A 89 11.68 -3.16 2.66
CA MET A 89 12.67 -4.26 2.72
C MET A 89 12.07 -5.63 2.35
N HIS A 90 10.74 -5.77 2.45
CA HIS A 90 9.99 -6.98 2.14
C HIS A 90 9.33 -6.99 0.75
N ILE A 91 9.60 -6.00 -0.11
CA ILE A 91 9.07 -5.93 -1.49
C ILE A 91 9.99 -6.63 -2.50
N ARG A 92 11.22 -6.98 -2.12
CA ARG A 92 12.10 -7.72 -3.04
C ARG A 92 11.45 -9.07 -3.39
N PRO A 93 11.22 -9.39 -4.67
CA PRO A 93 10.99 -10.77 -5.04
C PRO A 93 12.24 -11.57 -4.61
N SER A 94 12.03 -12.72 -3.98
CA SER A 94 13.10 -13.66 -3.58
C SER A 94 13.84 -14.31 -4.75
N TYR A 95 13.88 -13.65 -5.92
CA TYR A 95 14.63 -14.08 -7.09
C TYR A 95 15.33 -12.86 -7.67
N SER A 96 16.49 -12.52 -7.10
CA SER A 96 17.58 -11.99 -7.90
C SER A 96 18.03 -13.10 -8.86
N LEU A 97 17.32 -13.24 -9.99
CA LEU A 97 17.88 -13.88 -11.17
C LEU A 97 19.07 -12.99 -11.58
N HIS A 98 20.26 -13.40 -11.15
CA HIS A 98 21.49 -12.99 -11.80
C HIS A 98 21.35 -13.41 -13.27
N PHE A 99 20.98 -12.46 -14.14
CA PHE A 99 21.34 -12.59 -15.53
C PHE A 99 22.86 -12.48 -15.59
N ASN A 100 23.49 -13.66 -15.58
CA ASN A 100 24.90 -13.81 -15.85
C ASN A 100 25.07 -13.40 -17.32
N ASN A 101 25.47 -12.16 -17.53
CA ASN A 101 25.77 -11.63 -18.85
C ASN A 101 27.15 -12.18 -19.24
N ASN A 102 27.19 -13.43 -19.70
CA ASN A 102 28.38 -14.05 -20.26
C ASN A 102 28.09 -14.58 -21.66
N ASN A 103 28.98 -14.14 -22.54
CA ASN A 103 29.27 -14.57 -23.91
C ASN A 103 28.73 -13.60 -24.97
N SER A 104 29.56 -12.65 -25.43
CA SER A 104 30.71 -12.82 -26.35
C SER A 104 30.24 -12.99 -27.79
#